data_AF-A0A319DQG2-F1
#
_entry.id   AF-A0A319DQG2-F1
#
_cell.length_a   1.000
_cell.length_b   1.000
_cell.length_c   1.000
_cell.angle_alpha   90.00
_cell.angle_beta   90.00
_cell.angle_gamma   90.00
#
_symmetry.space_group_name_H-M   'P 1'
#
loop_
_entity.id
_entity.type
_entity.pdbx_description
1 polymer ?
#
loop_
_entity_poly.entity_id
_entity_poly.type
_entity_poly.pdbx_seq_one_letter_code
_entity_poly.pdbx_strand_id
1 'polypeptide(L)'
;MTVSPPASLRGSTVGPLKSRRGCKTCKIRKVKCGEEKPHCIRCTSTGRKCEYQGQVAGTFSSASSTVSILDTILSSLPNAVWRERRAFAYYFQHAAPFVGGELDIDFWRNIVPQICRVEPAVWDAIISISALFESPEPCPDLVFLRQKDFHVLNQNHRDALGWYSRSVSAVSRRIERGDVDMFVGLISCVLFICIEGLQGGVEEAFRLYGQGVYLIRALRAQITCGALSATKASLLEDVIVPVFVRLGEIAIALSSDLMHLLTESTSNAMTQGFINLRSAREAIVLLIAEAQVLERSFEAHQLESGTSELPVELTNKQAALSVRLSSWKTAFGNLVNLLRNRDIISPQEMSMIALLFAHYDTLFVTIGICLSTMQSLTDSYLPNFQRIVEQCRIALEASARSDGSQPPFTFDISVGLPLWFTSLRCREPRIRRAALTLLRQAPHVQGFYRCVSGAAFGEKVMMVEERYAMAMHAAEGRSNFMIPESAKEFISRGILSNVSGFDLDHPTFTEVKSGMPLSVLIPEEARVGPVSMFRGRDGFPPGTPDDDIVKGNQSPDQTFLSFSRNKFDKASNSWKRVHGSIPIEVITT
;
A
#
# COMPACT_ATOMS: atom_id res chain seq x y z
N MET A 1 29.28 64.33 68.58
CA MET A 1 29.90 63.40 67.61
C MET A 1 29.17 62.07 67.69
N THR A 2 28.59 61.69 66.57
CA THR A 2 27.70 60.54 66.32
C THR A 2 28.43 59.22 66.37
N VAL A 3 27.89 58.23 67.10
CA VAL A 3 28.21 56.81 66.89
C VAL A 3 26.88 56.03 66.92
N SER A 4 26.44 55.60 65.73
CA SER A 4 25.21 54.85 65.49
C SER A 4 25.38 53.34 65.79
N PRO A 5 24.30 52.63 66.15
CA PRO A 5 24.33 51.24 66.61
C PRO A 5 24.44 50.21 65.47
N PRO A 6 24.76 48.93 65.76
CA PRO A 6 24.97 47.90 64.75
C PRO A 6 23.66 47.40 64.13
N ALA A 7 23.75 47.07 62.84
CA ALA A 7 22.65 46.73 61.94
C ALA A 7 22.02 45.36 62.23
N SER A 8 20.69 45.31 62.10
CA SER A 8 19.87 44.11 62.08
C SER A 8 20.13 43.24 60.84
N LEU A 9 20.51 41.98 61.05
CA LEU A 9 20.60 40.95 60.00
C LEU A 9 19.19 40.57 59.51
N ARG A 10 18.87 40.95 58.27
CA ARG A 10 17.69 40.46 57.54
C ARG A 10 17.95 39.05 57.04
N GLY A 11 17.06 38.12 57.37
CA GLY A 11 17.06 36.75 56.89
C GLY A 11 16.85 36.67 55.38
N SER A 12 17.70 35.88 54.72
CA SER A 12 17.60 35.54 53.31
C SER A 12 16.40 34.62 53.06
N THR A 13 15.45 35.10 52.26
CA THR A 13 14.28 34.33 51.80
C THR A 13 14.70 33.22 50.82
N VAL A 14 14.49 31.96 51.23
CA VAL A 14 14.60 30.77 50.38
C VAL A 14 13.52 30.84 49.28
N GLY A 15 13.95 30.87 48.01
CA GLY A 15 13.04 30.88 46.86
C GLY A 15 12.21 29.58 46.77
N PRO A 16 10.95 29.64 46.31
CA PRO A 16 10.08 28.46 46.26
C PRO A 16 10.59 27.41 45.25
N LEU A 17 10.71 26.17 45.72
CA LEU A 17 11.02 24.99 44.92
C LEU A 17 10.04 24.88 43.73
N LYS A 18 10.59 24.78 42.51
CA LYS A 18 9.83 24.66 41.26
C LYS A 18 9.12 23.30 41.21
N SER A 19 7.79 23.30 41.18
CA SER A 19 7.01 22.08 40.91
C SER A 19 7.29 21.60 39.47
N ARG A 20 7.82 20.38 39.33
CA ARG A 20 8.12 19.77 38.02
C ARG A 20 6.84 19.50 37.21
N ARG A 21 5.72 19.18 37.89
CA ARG A 21 4.44 18.75 37.26
C ARG A 21 3.34 19.81 37.21
N GLY A 22 3.63 21.06 37.60
CA GLY A 22 2.64 22.14 37.58
C GLY A 22 2.10 22.49 36.18
N CYS A 23 0.85 22.95 36.12
CA CYS A 23 0.22 23.41 34.87
C CYS A 23 0.97 24.60 34.25
N LYS A 24 0.85 24.76 32.92
CA LYS A 24 1.44 25.85 32.14
C LYS A 24 1.06 27.22 32.72
N THR A 25 -0.22 27.39 33.06
CA THR A 25 -0.74 28.66 33.59
C THR A 25 -0.07 29.07 34.91
N CYS A 26 0.17 28.11 35.82
CA CYS A 26 0.91 28.39 37.06
C CYS A 26 2.41 28.59 36.83
N LYS A 27 3.01 27.84 35.89
CA LYS A 27 4.43 27.99 35.49
C LYS A 27 4.71 29.38 34.88
N ILE A 28 3.87 29.83 33.95
CA ILE A 28 3.95 31.19 33.36
C ILE A 28 3.86 32.24 34.45
N ARG A 29 2.92 32.07 35.38
CA ARG A 29 2.72 32.99 36.50
C ARG A 29 3.79 32.91 37.59
N LYS A 30 4.77 32.00 37.47
CA LYS A 30 5.82 31.75 38.48
C LYS A 30 5.25 31.52 39.89
N VAL A 31 4.08 30.88 39.98
CA VAL A 31 3.44 30.50 41.26
C VAL A 31 3.42 28.98 41.40
N LYS A 32 3.53 28.47 42.64
CA LYS A 32 3.40 27.04 42.93
C LYS A 32 2.04 26.53 42.46
N CYS A 33 2.02 25.45 41.67
CA CYS A 33 0.79 24.80 41.22
C CYS A 33 0.31 23.80 42.29
N GLY A 34 -1.01 23.64 42.43
CA GLY A 34 -1.61 22.62 43.29
C GLY A 34 -1.67 21.22 42.66
N GLU A 35 -1.37 21.10 41.36
CA GLU A 35 -1.33 19.84 40.59
C GLU A 35 -2.66 19.06 40.50
N GLU A 36 -3.78 19.65 40.94
CA GLU A 36 -5.10 19.01 40.80
C GLU A 36 -5.54 18.95 39.32
N LYS A 37 -6.07 17.82 38.89
CA LYS A 37 -6.58 17.58 37.52
C LYS A 37 -8.10 17.41 37.56
N PRO A 38 -8.86 17.92 36.56
CA PRO A 38 -8.42 18.54 35.30
C PRO A 38 -7.94 20.00 35.44
N HIS A 39 -8.30 20.69 36.52
CA HIS A 39 -7.92 22.09 36.75
C HIS A 39 -7.39 22.29 38.17
N CYS A 40 -6.24 22.97 38.30
CA CYS A 40 -5.68 23.28 39.61
C CYS A 40 -6.50 24.34 40.34
N ILE A 41 -6.57 24.26 41.67
CA ILE A 41 -7.39 25.16 42.51
C ILE A 41 -7.06 26.63 42.24
N ARG A 42 -5.79 26.96 42.01
CA ARG A 42 -5.34 28.34 41.73
C ARG A 42 -5.77 28.88 40.37
N CYS A 43 -5.97 28.02 39.39
CA CYS A 43 -6.52 28.44 38.10
C CYS A 43 -8.03 28.59 38.21
N THR A 44 -8.71 27.62 38.84
CA THR A 44 -10.15 27.63 39.07
C THR A 44 -10.60 28.84 39.91
N SER A 45 -9.92 29.12 41.02
CA SER A 45 -10.25 30.24 41.91
C SER A 45 -10.06 31.61 41.28
N THR A 46 -9.37 31.67 40.14
CA THR A 46 -9.14 32.92 39.42
C THR A 46 -9.77 32.94 38.02
N GLY A 47 -10.63 31.97 37.71
CA GLY A 47 -11.34 31.87 36.43
C GLY A 47 -10.42 31.66 35.22
N ARG A 48 -9.19 31.17 35.41
CA ARG A 48 -8.19 31.03 34.34
C ARG A 48 -8.20 29.63 33.76
N LYS A 49 -8.00 29.54 32.44
CA LYS A 49 -7.81 28.27 31.72
C LYS A 49 -6.60 27.53 32.31
N CYS A 50 -6.83 26.35 32.87
CA CYS A 50 -5.78 25.51 33.44
C CYS A 50 -5.33 24.48 32.42
N GLU A 51 -4.12 24.64 31.88
CA GLU A 51 -3.56 23.71 30.89
C GLU A 51 -2.35 22.98 31.45
N TYR A 52 -2.43 21.66 31.57
CA TYR A 52 -1.25 20.83 31.82
C TYR A 52 -0.54 20.52 30.51
N GLN A 53 0.78 20.27 30.57
CA GLN A 53 1.52 19.83 29.39
C GLN A 53 1.03 18.43 29.01
N GLY A 54 0.41 18.31 27.84
CA GLY A 54 -0.05 17.03 27.34
C GLY A 54 1.14 16.10 27.13
N GLN A 55 1.14 14.96 27.82
CA GLN A 55 1.55 13.73 27.14
C GLN A 55 0.65 13.63 25.91
N VAL A 56 1.21 13.23 24.77
CA VAL A 56 0.48 13.03 23.51
C VAL A 56 -0.62 12.00 23.79
N ALA A 57 -1.78 12.48 24.22
CA ALA A 57 -3.01 11.74 24.18
C ALA A 57 -3.38 11.71 22.70
N GLY A 58 -2.95 10.64 22.01
CA GLY A 58 -3.44 10.35 20.69
C GLY A 58 -4.94 10.22 20.79
N THR A 59 -5.66 11.19 20.22
CA THR A 59 -7.11 11.14 20.12
C THR A 59 -7.46 10.04 19.13
N PHE A 60 -7.68 8.83 19.62
CA PHE A 60 -8.45 7.81 18.93
C PHE A 60 -9.91 7.98 19.35
N SER A 61 -10.56 9.05 18.88
CA SER A 61 -12.02 9.21 18.86
C SER A 61 -12.41 9.52 17.43
N SER A 62 -13.38 8.89 16.78
CA SER A 62 -14.29 7.80 17.13
C SER A 62 -14.66 7.13 15.82
N ALA A 63 -14.69 5.79 15.76
CA ALA A 63 -15.48 5.14 14.72
C ALA A 63 -16.97 5.42 15.00
N SER A 64 -17.70 5.82 13.96
CA SER A 64 -19.15 6.05 14.05
C SER A 64 -19.82 4.77 14.54
N SER A 65 -20.47 4.86 15.70
CA SER A 65 -21.21 3.77 16.32
C SER A 65 -22.56 3.64 15.61
N THR A 66 -22.64 2.81 14.58
CA THR A 66 -23.93 2.43 13.96
C THR A 66 -24.12 0.92 13.91
N VAL A 67 -23.76 0.22 14.97
CA VAL A 67 -24.39 -1.06 15.31
C VAL A 67 -24.55 -1.14 16.82
N SER A 68 -25.73 -0.77 17.30
CA SER A 68 -26.14 -1.03 18.69
C SER A 68 -26.50 -2.52 18.80
N ILE A 69 -25.49 -3.38 18.92
CA ILE A 69 -25.68 -4.74 19.41
C ILE A 69 -25.29 -4.72 20.88
N LEU A 70 -26.34 -4.69 21.69
CA LEU A 70 -26.39 -4.84 23.14
C LEU A 70 -25.21 -5.63 23.73
N ASP A 71 -24.66 -5.09 24.82
CA ASP A 71 -23.69 -5.61 25.80
C ASP A 71 -23.98 -7.01 26.41
N THR A 72 -24.50 -7.96 25.63
CA THR A 72 -24.85 -9.29 26.15
C THR A 72 -23.66 -10.23 26.04
N ILE A 73 -22.85 -10.28 27.10
CA ILE A 73 -22.16 -11.46 27.65
C ILE A 73 -21.78 -12.53 26.60
N LEU A 74 -20.83 -12.24 25.72
CA LEU A 74 -20.27 -13.25 24.80
C LEU A 74 -19.04 -13.98 25.36
N SER A 75 -18.55 -13.59 26.55
CA SER A 75 -17.33 -14.18 27.14
C SER A 75 -17.57 -15.41 28.03
N SER A 76 -18.81 -15.90 28.20
CA SER A 76 -19.11 -17.03 29.10
C SER A 76 -19.97 -18.15 28.50
N LEU A 77 -20.08 -18.25 27.17
CA LEU A 77 -20.64 -19.44 26.51
C LEU A 77 -19.52 -20.44 26.18
N PRO A 78 -19.67 -21.75 26.48
CA PRO A 78 -18.68 -22.77 26.12
C PRO A 78 -18.27 -22.76 24.64
N ASN A 79 -19.23 -22.39 23.78
CA ASN A 79 -19.04 -22.29 22.34
C ASN A 79 -18.14 -21.11 21.92
N ALA A 80 -18.10 -20.02 22.68
CA ALA A 80 -17.25 -18.86 22.37
C ALA A 80 -15.77 -19.22 22.51
N VAL A 81 -15.41 -19.86 23.62
CA VAL A 81 -14.03 -20.31 23.88
C VAL A 81 -13.55 -21.33 22.84
N TRP A 82 -14.43 -22.24 22.42
CA TRP A 82 -14.10 -23.21 21.36
C TRP A 82 -13.85 -22.52 20.02
N ARG A 83 -14.68 -21.53 19.64
CA ARG A 83 -14.52 -20.78 18.39
C ARG A 83 -13.24 -19.97 18.36
N GLU A 84 -12.90 -19.29 19.46
CA GLU A 84 -11.63 -18.56 19.58
C GLU A 84 -10.42 -19.50 19.42
N ARG A 85 -10.45 -20.67 20.07
CA ARG A 85 -9.38 -21.68 19.95
C ARG A 85 -9.28 -22.28 18.54
N ARG A 86 -10.40 -22.53 17.88
CA ARG A 86 -10.44 -22.99 16.48
C ARG A 86 -9.85 -21.94 15.56
N ALA A 87 -10.27 -20.68 15.68
CA ALA A 87 -9.75 -19.57 14.90
C ALA A 87 -8.24 -19.42 15.12
N PHE A 88 -7.77 -19.50 16.36
CA PHE A 88 -6.33 -19.50 16.64
C PHE A 88 -5.61 -20.68 15.97
N ALA A 89 -6.15 -21.91 16.04
CA ALA A 89 -5.55 -23.06 15.36
C ALA A 89 -5.49 -22.89 13.83
N TYR A 90 -6.57 -22.39 13.22
CA TYR A 90 -6.62 -22.09 11.79
C TYR A 90 -5.56 -21.06 11.39
N TYR A 91 -5.31 -20.05 12.24
CA TYR A 91 -4.30 -19.03 11.98
C TYR A 91 -2.91 -19.65 11.75
N PHE A 92 -2.44 -20.53 12.64
CA PHE A 92 -1.11 -21.15 12.49
C PHE A 92 -1.02 -22.06 11.27
N GLN A 93 -2.10 -22.77 10.95
CA GLN A 93 -2.10 -23.77 9.89
C GLN A 93 -2.27 -23.14 8.50
N HIS A 94 -3.02 -22.04 8.40
CA HIS A 94 -3.50 -21.55 7.11
C HIS A 94 -3.33 -20.04 6.87
N ALA A 95 -3.21 -19.21 7.90
CA ALA A 95 -3.05 -17.76 7.71
C ALA A 95 -1.59 -17.31 7.86
N ALA A 96 -0.96 -17.61 9.00
CA ALA A 96 0.41 -17.18 9.33
C ALA A 96 1.47 -17.51 8.25
N PRO A 97 1.42 -18.66 7.55
CA PRO A 97 2.39 -18.97 6.49
C PRO A 97 2.26 -18.09 5.24
N PHE A 98 1.11 -17.44 5.02
CA PHE A 98 0.80 -16.72 3.77
C PHE A 98 0.59 -15.22 3.97
N VAL A 99 0.11 -14.79 5.16
CA VAL A 99 -0.20 -13.39 5.44
C VAL A 99 1.02 -12.48 5.24
N GLY A 100 2.21 -12.88 5.70
CA GLY A 100 3.43 -12.07 5.56
C GLY A 100 4.23 -12.30 4.29
N GLY A 101 3.71 -13.05 3.33
CA GLY A 101 4.54 -13.65 2.29
C GLY A 101 5.63 -14.55 2.88
N GLU A 102 6.66 -14.81 2.09
CA GLU A 102 7.66 -15.83 2.42
C GLU A 102 8.77 -15.33 3.34
N LEU A 103 9.07 -14.03 3.29
CA LEU A 103 10.27 -13.48 3.92
C LEU A 103 10.01 -12.92 5.33
N ASP A 104 8.74 -12.75 5.73
CA ASP A 104 8.35 -12.27 7.06
C ASP A 104 7.60 -13.32 7.89
N ILE A 105 7.74 -14.60 7.54
CA ILE A 105 7.09 -15.73 8.25
C ILE A 105 7.42 -15.71 9.74
N ASP A 106 8.64 -15.35 10.13
CA ASP A 106 9.03 -15.31 11.55
C ASP A 106 8.19 -14.31 12.37
N PHE A 107 7.87 -13.15 11.79
CA PHE A 107 7.02 -12.17 12.44
C PHE A 107 5.63 -12.75 12.73
N TRP A 108 4.97 -13.29 11.71
CA TRP A 108 3.59 -13.80 11.82
C TRP A 108 3.49 -15.13 12.56
N ARG A 109 4.47 -16.03 12.40
CA ARG A 109 4.44 -17.38 12.97
C ARG A 109 5.01 -17.46 14.39
N ASN A 110 5.96 -16.59 14.73
CA ASN A 110 6.67 -16.67 16.00
C ASN A 110 6.45 -15.42 16.88
N ILE A 111 6.71 -14.22 16.36
CA ILE A 111 6.68 -12.98 17.16
C ILE A 111 5.25 -12.65 17.63
N VAL A 112 4.30 -12.53 16.71
CA VAL A 112 2.92 -12.14 17.07
C VAL A 112 2.29 -13.17 18.04
N PRO A 113 2.41 -14.50 17.81
CA PRO A 113 1.97 -15.53 18.75
C PRO A 113 2.56 -15.47 20.16
N GLN A 114 3.83 -15.10 20.30
CA GLN A 114 4.45 -14.93 21.61
C GLN A 114 3.79 -13.77 22.38
N ILE A 115 3.48 -12.69 21.66
CA ILE A 115 2.84 -11.50 22.23
C ILE A 115 1.39 -11.79 22.61
N CYS A 116 0.66 -12.61 21.85
CA CYS A 116 -0.70 -13.04 22.22
C CYS A 116 -0.81 -13.67 23.61
N ARG A 117 0.27 -14.28 24.13
CA ARG A 117 0.27 -14.88 25.47
C ARG A 117 0.18 -13.83 26.59
N VAL A 118 0.65 -12.63 26.33
CA VAL A 118 0.78 -11.55 27.32
C VAL A 118 -0.23 -10.42 27.05
N GLU A 119 -0.64 -10.25 25.79
CA GLU A 119 -1.48 -9.14 25.34
C GLU A 119 -2.81 -9.63 24.76
N PRO A 120 -3.93 -9.54 25.52
CA PRO A 120 -5.25 -9.98 25.07
C PRO A 120 -5.76 -9.26 23.81
N ALA A 121 -5.39 -7.99 23.63
CA ALA A 121 -5.75 -7.25 22.43
C ALA A 121 -5.13 -7.89 21.17
N VAL A 122 -3.87 -8.31 21.27
CA VAL A 122 -3.15 -8.95 20.15
C VAL A 122 -3.74 -10.32 19.85
N TRP A 123 -4.17 -11.07 20.88
CA TRP A 123 -4.95 -12.30 20.71
C TRP A 123 -6.24 -12.06 19.91
N ASP A 124 -7.06 -11.10 20.33
CA ASP A 124 -8.33 -10.76 19.67
C ASP A 124 -8.11 -10.33 18.20
N ALA A 125 -7.02 -9.62 17.91
CA ALA A 125 -6.66 -9.25 16.54
C ALA A 125 -6.27 -10.48 15.68
N ILE A 126 -5.47 -11.42 16.21
CA ILE A 126 -5.10 -12.65 15.47
C ILE A 126 -6.33 -13.46 15.10
N ILE A 127 -7.23 -13.72 16.05
CA ILE A 127 -8.41 -14.57 15.78
C ILE A 127 -9.37 -13.88 14.81
N SER A 128 -9.42 -12.54 14.81
CA SER A 128 -10.12 -11.76 13.78
C SER A 128 -9.51 -11.96 12.40
N ILE A 129 -8.18 -11.80 12.27
CA ILE A 129 -7.47 -12.05 10.99
C ILE A 129 -7.77 -13.48 10.51
N SER A 130 -7.70 -14.45 11.41
CA SER A 130 -7.95 -15.85 11.09
C SER A 130 -9.33 -16.11 10.51
N ALA A 131 -10.38 -15.60 11.15
CA ALA A 131 -11.75 -15.77 10.69
C ALA A 131 -12.02 -15.06 9.36
N LEU A 132 -11.42 -13.88 9.13
CA LEU A 132 -11.48 -13.18 7.85
C LEU A 132 -10.70 -13.92 6.74
N PHE A 133 -9.58 -14.56 7.10
CA PHE A 133 -8.77 -15.36 6.17
C PHE A 133 -9.45 -16.68 5.80
N GLU A 134 -10.18 -17.29 6.74
CA GLU A 134 -10.94 -18.52 6.52
C GLU A 134 -12.18 -18.29 5.64
N SER A 135 -12.82 -17.14 5.81
CA SER A 135 -14.04 -16.78 5.10
C SER A 135 -13.87 -15.41 4.44
N PRO A 136 -12.96 -15.31 3.43
CA PRO A 136 -12.81 -14.09 2.67
C PRO A 136 -14.15 -13.79 2.03
N GLU A 137 -14.68 -12.59 2.23
CA GLU A 137 -15.94 -12.25 1.60
C GLU A 137 -15.77 -12.24 0.08
N PRO A 138 -16.60 -12.98 -0.67
CA PRO A 138 -16.74 -12.74 -2.10
C PRO A 138 -17.38 -11.35 -2.23
N CYS A 139 -16.64 -10.37 -2.75
CA CYS A 139 -17.20 -9.03 -2.91
C CYS A 139 -17.03 -8.50 -4.34
N PRO A 140 -18.16 -8.16 -5.00
CA PRO A 140 -18.26 -7.53 -6.32
C PRO A 140 -17.59 -6.16 -6.53
N ASP A 141 -17.34 -5.39 -5.45
CA ASP A 141 -17.29 -3.93 -5.60
C ASP A 141 -15.93 -3.41 -6.13
N LEU A 142 -16.01 -2.57 -7.16
CA LEU A 142 -14.89 -2.15 -8.00
C LEU A 142 -14.20 -0.87 -7.50
N VAL A 143 -14.78 -0.20 -6.52
CA VAL A 143 -14.29 1.08 -5.98
C VAL A 143 -13.34 0.83 -4.82
N PHE A 144 -12.07 1.26 -4.97
CA PHE A 144 -10.99 1.13 -3.97
C PHE A 144 -11.25 1.82 -2.62
N LEU A 145 -12.33 2.59 -2.46
CA LEU A 145 -12.54 3.49 -1.31
C LEU A 145 -13.92 3.37 -0.63
N ARG A 146 -14.74 2.35 -0.92
CA ARG A 146 -16.12 2.33 -0.39
C ARG A 146 -16.30 1.51 0.89
N GLN A 147 -16.98 2.13 1.85
CA GLN A 147 -17.70 1.54 2.97
C GLN A 147 -18.92 0.71 2.48
N LYS A 148 -19.02 -0.53 2.94
CA LYS A 148 -19.99 -1.56 2.51
C LYS A 148 -21.46 -1.14 2.64
N ASP A 149 -22.25 -1.47 1.62
CA ASP A 149 -23.68 -1.73 1.80
C ASP A 149 -23.88 -3.11 2.47
N PHE A 150 -24.93 -3.23 3.28
CA PHE A 150 -25.22 -4.37 4.16
C PHE A 150 -25.34 -5.70 3.39
N HIS A 151 -24.26 -6.49 3.34
CA HIS A 151 -24.35 -7.92 3.07
C HIS A 151 -24.72 -8.69 4.35
N VAL A 152 -25.45 -9.79 4.19
CA VAL A 152 -25.73 -10.74 5.28
C VAL A 152 -24.41 -11.34 5.74
N LEU A 153 -23.87 -10.80 6.83
CA LEU A 153 -22.60 -11.26 7.39
C LEU A 153 -22.73 -12.72 7.83
N ASN A 154 -21.88 -13.59 7.26
CA ASN A 154 -21.73 -14.95 7.76
C ASN A 154 -21.27 -14.92 9.24
N GLN A 155 -21.47 -16.01 9.96
CA GLN A 155 -21.17 -16.04 11.39
C GLN A 155 -19.68 -15.78 11.68
N ASN A 156 -18.78 -16.28 10.83
CA ASN A 156 -17.33 -16.07 10.98
C ASN A 156 -16.95 -14.59 10.87
N HIS A 157 -17.57 -13.85 9.95
CA HIS A 157 -17.33 -12.42 9.78
C HIS A 157 -17.87 -11.62 10.97
N ARG A 158 -19.06 -11.99 11.49
CA ARG A 158 -19.59 -11.38 12.73
C ARG A 158 -18.66 -11.62 13.93
N ASP A 159 -18.18 -12.84 14.08
CA ASP A 159 -17.23 -13.19 15.15
C ASP A 159 -15.93 -12.39 14.99
N ALA A 160 -15.40 -12.27 13.76
CA ALA A 160 -14.22 -11.47 13.45
C ALA A 160 -14.39 -9.99 13.83
N LEU A 161 -15.48 -9.35 13.42
CA LEU A 161 -15.77 -7.95 13.78
C LEU A 161 -15.91 -7.75 15.29
N GLY A 162 -16.53 -8.72 15.98
CA GLY A 162 -16.64 -8.71 17.44
C GLY A 162 -15.26 -8.75 18.12
N TRP A 163 -14.37 -9.63 17.66
CA TRP A 163 -12.99 -9.71 18.17
C TRP A 163 -12.16 -8.48 17.80
N TYR A 164 -12.31 -7.96 16.59
CA TYR A 164 -11.63 -6.72 16.18
C TYR A 164 -12.05 -5.54 17.07
N SER A 165 -13.35 -5.34 17.29
CA SER A 165 -13.87 -4.29 18.15
C SER A 165 -13.39 -4.42 19.60
N ARG A 166 -13.34 -5.65 20.14
CA ARG A 166 -12.76 -5.93 21.46
C ARG A 166 -11.28 -5.55 21.53
N SER A 167 -10.51 -5.90 20.50
CA SER A 167 -9.09 -5.59 20.42
C SER A 167 -8.84 -4.07 20.41
N VAL A 168 -9.51 -3.34 19.51
CA VAL A 168 -9.42 -1.87 19.42
C VAL A 168 -9.80 -1.23 20.75
N SER A 169 -10.91 -1.66 21.36
CA SER A 169 -11.37 -1.15 22.66
C SER A 169 -10.38 -1.44 23.80
N ALA A 170 -9.69 -2.57 23.77
CA ALA A 170 -8.66 -2.90 24.75
C ALA A 170 -7.41 -2.02 24.60
N VAL A 171 -6.93 -1.80 23.36
CA VAL A 171 -5.80 -0.91 23.09
C VAL A 171 -6.15 0.54 23.46
N SER A 172 -7.27 1.06 22.97
CA SER A 172 -7.70 2.45 23.22
C SER A 172 -7.82 2.77 24.71
N ARG A 173 -8.45 1.88 25.51
CA ARG A 173 -8.54 2.07 26.97
C ARG A 173 -7.19 2.12 27.66
N ARG A 174 -6.20 1.36 27.19
CA ARG A 174 -4.84 1.42 27.74
C ARG A 174 -4.14 2.72 27.33
N ILE A 175 -4.37 3.21 26.11
CA ILE A 175 -3.84 4.51 25.65
C ILE A 175 -4.37 5.64 26.54
N GLU A 176 -5.68 5.66 26.81
CA GLU A 176 -6.32 6.63 27.69
C GLU A 176 -5.75 6.63 29.11
N ARG A 177 -5.39 5.44 29.61
CA ARG A 177 -4.73 5.26 30.92
C ARG A 177 -3.25 5.63 30.91
N GLY A 178 -2.66 5.85 29.73
CA GLY A 178 -1.24 6.16 29.56
C GLY A 178 -0.31 4.96 29.79
N ASP A 179 -0.82 3.73 29.62
CA ASP A 179 -0.17 2.48 30.04
C ASP A 179 0.05 1.51 28.84
N VAL A 180 0.20 2.04 27.63
CA VAL A 180 0.53 1.20 26.45
C VAL A 180 2.03 1.23 26.19
N ASP A 181 2.63 0.04 26.14
CA ASP A 181 3.95 -0.11 25.52
C ASP A 181 3.83 0.27 24.03
N MET A 182 4.61 1.24 23.60
CA MET A 182 4.64 1.72 22.21
C MET A 182 4.84 0.59 21.19
N PHE A 183 5.55 -0.49 21.57
CA PHE A 183 5.69 -1.68 20.71
C PHE A 183 4.38 -2.45 20.53
N VAL A 184 3.58 -2.58 21.60
CA VAL A 184 2.25 -3.19 21.52
C VAL A 184 1.34 -2.33 20.65
N GLY A 185 1.45 -0.99 20.76
CA GLY A 185 0.77 -0.06 19.87
C GLY A 185 1.12 -0.27 18.40
N LEU A 186 2.42 -0.36 18.07
CA LEU A 186 2.87 -0.58 16.69
C LEU A 186 2.45 -1.93 16.12
N ILE A 187 2.55 -2.99 16.91
CA ILE A 187 2.13 -4.33 16.47
C ILE A 187 0.62 -4.35 16.28
N SER A 188 -0.14 -3.70 17.17
CA SER A 188 -1.59 -3.53 17.00
C SER A 188 -1.90 -2.75 15.71
N CYS A 189 -1.14 -1.70 15.37
CA CYS A 189 -1.29 -1.01 14.08
C CYS A 189 -1.10 -1.97 12.91
N VAL A 190 -0.02 -2.78 12.89
CA VAL A 190 0.21 -3.77 11.80
C VAL A 190 -0.97 -4.74 11.67
N LEU A 191 -1.47 -5.27 12.79
CA LEU A 191 -2.59 -6.21 12.77
C LEU A 191 -3.91 -5.56 12.36
N PHE A 192 -4.18 -4.33 12.83
CA PHE A 192 -5.38 -3.61 12.46
C PHE A 192 -5.36 -3.21 10.99
N ILE A 193 -4.22 -2.77 10.46
CA ILE A 193 -4.05 -2.51 9.03
C ILE A 193 -4.34 -3.77 8.19
N CYS A 194 -3.89 -4.95 8.65
CA CYS A 194 -4.20 -6.24 8.02
C CYS A 194 -5.72 -6.56 8.06
N ILE A 195 -6.36 -6.36 9.21
CA ILE A 195 -7.81 -6.55 9.37
C ILE A 195 -8.61 -5.59 8.48
N GLU A 196 -8.22 -4.31 8.42
CA GLU A 196 -8.85 -3.32 7.55
C GLU A 196 -8.63 -3.64 6.07
N GLY A 197 -7.43 -4.09 5.69
CA GLY A 197 -7.14 -4.55 4.32
C GLY A 197 -8.04 -5.73 3.90
N LEU A 198 -8.19 -6.73 4.77
CA LEU A 198 -9.11 -7.87 4.57
C LEU A 198 -10.58 -7.44 4.46
N GLN A 199 -10.99 -6.40 5.18
CA GLN A 199 -12.35 -5.86 5.13
C GLN A 199 -12.59 -4.89 3.97
N GLY A 200 -11.53 -4.31 3.40
CA GLY A 200 -11.59 -3.22 2.41
C GLY A 200 -11.68 -1.82 3.00
N GLY A 201 -11.40 -1.63 4.29
CA GLY A 201 -11.36 -0.33 4.96
C GLY A 201 -10.09 0.46 4.65
N VAL A 202 -9.89 0.85 3.38
CA VAL A 202 -8.64 1.49 2.94
C VAL A 202 -8.35 2.81 3.68
N GLU A 203 -9.38 3.63 3.93
CA GLU A 203 -9.23 4.89 4.67
C GLU A 203 -8.73 4.69 6.10
N GLU A 204 -9.33 3.73 6.83
CA GLU A 204 -8.94 3.40 8.20
C GLU A 204 -7.57 2.73 8.24
N ALA A 205 -7.27 1.84 7.29
CA ALA A 205 -5.95 1.25 7.14
C ALA A 205 -4.87 2.33 6.94
N PHE A 206 -5.17 3.34 6.12
CA PHE A 206 -4.27 4.47 5.89
C PHE A 206 -4.11 5.36 7.14
N ARG A 207 -5.20 5.62 7.87
CA ARG A 207 -5.15 6.35 9.14
C ARG A 207 -4.26 5.63 10.17
N LEU A 208 -4.42 4.32 10.30
CA LEU A 208 -3.61 3.46 11.16
C LEU A 208 -2.15 3.42 10.71
N TYR A 209 -1.91 3.39 9.40
CA TYR A 209 -0.58 3.47 8.81
C TYR A 209 0.12 4.78 9.23
N GLY A 210 -0.50 5.93 9.00
CA GLY A 210 0.04 7.23 9.40
C GLY A 210 0.34 7.32 10.89
N GLN A 211 -0.55 6.79 11.74
CA GLN A 211 -0.31 6.69 13.19
C GLN A 211 0.90 5.83 13.53
N GLY A 212 1.06 4.69 12.86
CA GLY A 212 2.23 3.83 13.01
C GLY A 212 3.54 4.52 12.60
N VAL A 213 3.54 5.29 11.51
CA VAL A 213 4.69 6.10 11.09
C VAL A 213 5.10 7.11 12.17
N TYR A 214 4.14 7.81 12.77
CA TYR A 214 4.43 8.73 13.87
C TYR A 214 4.97 8.02 15.12
N LEU A 215 4.48 6.82 15.43
CA LEU A 215 5.00 6.00 16.54
C LEU A 215 6.44 5.54 16.27
N ILE A 216 6.75 5.10 15.05
CA ILE A 216 8.12 4.75 14.62
C ILE A 216 9.05 5.94 14.83
N ARG A 217 8.65 7.13 14.38
CA ARG A 217 9.44 8.36 14.55
C ARG A 217 9.69 8.67 16.03
N ALA A 218 8.68 8.52 16.88
CA ALA A 218 8.82 8.74 18.32
C ALA A 218 9.77 7.72 18.99
N LEU A 219 9.73 6.45 18.57
CA LEU A 219 10.65 5.42 19.05
C LEU A 219 12.08 5.64 18.58
N ARG A 220 12.29 6.03 17.31
CA ARG A 220 13.61 6.42 16.78
C ARG A 220 14.24 7.53 17.60
N ALA A 221 13.47 8.56 17.96
CA ALA A 221 13.97 9.63 18.83
C ALA A 221 14.39 9.12 20.23
N GLN A 222 13.64 8.16 20.79
CA GLN A 222 14.00 7.54 22.07
C GLN A 222 15.27 6.67 21.97
N ILE A 223 15.48 5.99 20.83
CA ILE A 223 16.72 5.24 20.54
C ILE A 223 17.91 6.20 20.50
N THR A 224 17.79 7.33 19.77
CA THR A 224 18.85 8.34 19.70
C THR A 224 19.21 8.93 21.06
N CYS A 225 18.23 9.07 21.95
CA CYS A 225 18.44 9.54 23.33
C CYS A 225 18.90 8.43 24.31
N GLY A 226 19.11 7.20 23.85
CA GLY A 226 19.55 6.08 24.69
C GLY A 226 18.50 5.56 25.68
N ALA A 227 17.23 5.92 25.49
CA ALA A 227 16.13 5.54 26.39
C ALA A 227 15.58 4.13 26.10
N LEU A 228 15.97 3.53 24.97
CA LEU A 228 15.53 2.21 24.50
C LEU A 228 16.68 1.21 24.50
N SER A 229 16.41 -0.01 24.95
CA SER A 229 17.36 -1.12 24.88
C SER A 229 17.73 -1.47 23.44
N ALA A 230 18.95 -1.94 23.20
CA ALA A 230 19.41 -2.38 21.88
C ALA A 230 18.52 -3.46 21.24
N THR A 231 17.98 -4.40 22.03
CA THR A 231 17.08 -5.46 21.54
C THR A 231 15.78 -4.88 20.97
N LYS A 232 15.17 -3.91 21.65
CA LYS A 232 13.97 -3.20 21.16
C LYS A 232 14.29 -2.33 19.94
N ALA A 233 15.47 -1.74 19.86
CA ALA A 233 15.91 -0.99 18.69
C ALA A 233 16.05 -1.88 17.44
N SER A 234 16.69 -3.05 17.57
CA SER A 234 16.78 -4.03 16.49
C SER A 234 15.42 -4.57 16.06
N LEU A 235 14.53 -4.91 17.01
CA LEU A 235 13.16 -5.31 16.67
C LEU A 235 12.40 -4.23 15.88
N LEU A 236 12.59 -2.95 16.23
CA LEU A 236 11.98 -1.85 15.50
C LEU A 236 12.53 -1.74 14.07
N GLU A 237 13.85 -1.61 13.92
CA GLU A 237 14.48 -1.30 12.63
C GLU A 237 14.59 -2.51 11.69
N ASP A 238 14.79 -3.72 12.22
CA ASP A 238 15.03 -4.93 11.41
C ASP A 238 13.74 -5.72 11.10
N VAL A 239 12.66 -5.47 11.84
CA VAL A 239 11.40 -6.23 11.70
C VAL A 239 10.21 -5.34 11.39
N ILE A 240 9.93 -4.32 12.22
CA ILE A 240 8.70 -3.53 12.08
C ILE A 240 8.82 -2.47 10.98
N VAL A 241 9.91 -1.70 10.95
CA VAL A 241 10.12 -0.65 9.94
C VAL A 241 10.03 -1.20 8.51
N PRO A 242 10.67 -2.34 8.15
CA PRO A 242 10.54 -2.91 6.81
C PRO A 242 9.09 -3.21 6.43
N VAL A 243 8.26 -3.68 7.38
CA VAL A 243 6.81 -3.90 7.13
C VAL A 243 6.13 -2.57 6.76
N PHE A 244 6.39 -1.50 7.51
CA PHE A 244 5.82 -0.18 7.21
C PHE A 244 6.35 0.44 5.92
N VAL A 245 7.61 0.19 5.55
CA VAL A 245 8.14 0.65 4.25
C VAL A 245 7.43 -0.05 3.10
N ARG A 246 7.17 -1.36 3.20
CA ARG A 246 6.42 -2.12 2.18
C ARG A 246 4.96 -1.70 2.10
N LEU A 247 4.29 -1.52 3.24
CA LEU A 247 2.95 -0.92 3.27
C LEU A 247 2.93 0.49 2.71
N GLY A 248 4.04 1.19 2.84
CA GLY A 248 4.30 2.48 2.26
C GLY A 248 4.20 2.52 0.75
N GLU A 249 4.74 1.52 0.04
CA GLU A 249 4.59 1.39 -1.43
C GLU A 249 3.13 1.47 -1.87
N ILE A 250 2.25 0.89 -1.06
CA ILE A 250 0.81 0.81 -1.29
C ILE A 250 0.12 2.13 -0.85
N ALA A 251 0.61 2.76 0.22
CA ALA A 251 0.12 4.02 0.76
C ALA A 251 0.61 5.27 -0.01
N ILE A 252 1.69 5.16 -0.81
CA ILE A 252 2.21 6.26 -1.62
C ILE A 252 1.09 6.77 -2.49
N ALA A 253 0.23 5.92 -3.08
CA ALA A 253 -1.02 6.29 -3.78
C ALA A 253 -1.78 7.49 -3.17
N LEU A 254 -1.69 7.66 -1.85
CA LEU A 254 -2.45 8.62 -1.05
C LEU A 254 -1.59 9.71 -0.36
N SER A 255 -0.32 9.48 0.00
CA SER A 255 0.54 10.53 0.60
C SER A 255 2.06 10.29 0.43
N SER A 256 2.75 11.22 -0.22
CA SER A 256 4.21 11.21 -0.39
C SER A 256 4.97 11.56 0.91
N ASP A 257 4.39 12.41 1.76
CA ASP A 257 5.07 12.98 2.93
C ASP A 257 5.37 11.94 4.02
N LEU A 258 4.43 11.01 4.25
CA LEU A 258 4.61 9.95 5.25
C LEU A 258 5.76 9.00 4.89
N MET A 259 5.99 8.78 3.59
CA MET A 259 7.10 7.94 3.14
C MET A 259 8.45 8.60 3.35
N HIS A 260 8.58 9.89 3.07
CA HIS A 260 9.81 10.62 3.37
C HIS A 260 10.18 10.54 4.85
N LEU A 261 9.19 10.60 5.77
CA LEU A 261 9.42 10.45 7.21
C LEU A 261 9.91 9.06 7.63
N LEU A 262 9.54 8.01 6.88
CA LEU A 262 10.00 6.65 7.16
C LEU A 262 11.39 6.38 6.59
N THR A 263 11.71 6.93 5.42
CA THR A 263 12.93 6.63 4.65
C THR A 263 14.07 7.63 4.84
N GLU A 264 13.87 8.72 5.59
CA GLU A 264 14.89 9.75 5.90
C GLU A 264 16.19 9.16 6.49
N SER A 265 16.12 7.97 7.11
CA SER A 265 17.26 7.25 7.69
C SER A 265 17.99 6.30 6.72
N THR A 266 17.42 5.98 5.56
CA THR A 266 17.84 4.85 4.70
C THR A 266 18.53 5.30 3.41
N SER A 267 18.71 6.61 3.20
CA SER A 267 19.05 7.19 1.87
C SER A 267 20.40 6.80 1.27
N ASN A 268 21.31 6.15 2.01
CA ASN A 268 22.71 6.01 1.59
C ASN A 268 23.26 4.57 1.54
N ALA A 269 22.46 3.55 1.84
CA ALA A 269 22.96 2.17 1.92
C ALA A 269 22.64 1.38 0.65
N MET A 270 23.40 1.61 -0.42
CA MET A 270 23.53 0.58 -1.47
C MET A 270 24.84 -0.16 -1.25
N THR A 271 24.74 -1.31 -0.59
CA THR A 271 25.88 -2.21 -0.32
C THR A 271 26.36 -2.90 -1.60
N GLN A 272 27.64 -3.29 -1.61
CA GLN A 272 28.35 -3.97 -2.71
C GLN A 272 27.76 -5.34 -3.14
N GLY A 273 26.64 -5.79 -2.56
CA GLY A 273 25.95 -7.04 -2.89
C GLY A 273 24.79 -7.34 -1.92
N PHE A 274 23.94 -8.31 -2.28
CA PHE A 274 22.85 -8.81 -1.43
C PHE A 274 23.25 -10.12 -0.74
N ILE A 275 22.97 -10.22 0.56
CA ILE A 275 23.26 -11.41 1.36
C ILE A 275 22.17 -12.48 1.26
N ASN A 276 20.92 -12.06 1.02
CA ASN A 276 19.74 -12.91 0.95
C ASN A 276 18.61 -12.21 0.18
N LEU A 277 17.55 -12.96 -0.16
CA LEU A 277 16.39 -12.44 -0.90
C LEU A 277 15.68 -11.30 -0.15
N ARG A 278 15.69 -11.31 1.19
CA ARG A 278 15.13 -10.25 2.02
C ARG A 278 15.82 -8.91 1.77
N SER A 279 17.14 -8.87 1.77
CA SER A 279 17.90 -7.64 1.51
C SER A 279 17.68 -7.10 0.08
N ALA A 280 17.53 -7.99 -0.91
CA ALA A 280 17.19 -7.59 -2.28
C ALA A 280 15.78 -6.99 -2.38
N ARG A 281 14.79 -7.61 -1.70
CA ARG A 281 13.41 -7.11 -1.59
C ARG A 281 13.36 -5.72 -0.97
N GLU A 282 14.01 -5.54 0.17
CA GLU A 282 14.00 -4.26 0.88
C GLU A 282 14.60 -3.14 0.02
N ALA A 283 15.68 -3.44 -0.69
CA ALA A 283 16.30 -2.47 -1.60
C ALA A 283 15.41 -2.10 -2.80
N ILE A 284 14.71 -3.05 -3.43
CA ILE A 284 13.85 -2.72 -4.58
C ILE A 284 12.60 -1.94 -4.18
N VAL A 285 12.02 -2.24 -3.01
CA VAL A 285 10.85 -1.51 -2.49
C VAL A 285 11.16 -0.03 -2.28
N LEU A 286 12.36 0.28 -1.79
CA LEU A 286 12.80 1.68 -1.66
C LEU A 286 12.91 2.37 -3.03
N LEU A 287 13.45 1.68 -4.04
CA LEU A 287 13.54 2.24 -5.39
C LEU A 287 12.16 2.44 -6.03
N ILE A 288 11.20 1.53 -5.78
CA ILE A 288 9.81 1.68 -6.24
C ILE A 288 9.20 2.95 -5.63
N ALA A 289 9.35 3.12 -4.31
CA ALA A 289 8.85 4.30 -3.61
C ALA A 289 9.41 5.60 -4.19
N GLU A 290 10.73 5.66 -4.42
CA GLU A 290 11.38 6.85 -5.00
C GLU A 290 10.94 7.13 -6.44
N ALA A 291 10.76 6.08 -7.27
CA ALA A 291 10.29 6.23 -8.64
C ALA A 291 8.85 6.76 -8.73
N GLN A 292 7.97 6.30 -7.83
CA GLN A 292 6.59 6.81 -7.74
C GLN A 292 6.54 8.29 -7.33
N VAL A 293 7.40 8.70 -6.39
CA VAL A 293 7.52 10.12 -5.98
C VAL A 293 8.01 10.97 -7.16
N LEU A 294 8.97 10.46 -7.95
CA LEU A 294 9.45 11.14 -9.15
C LEU A 294 8.35 11.32 -10.20
N GLU A 295 7.60 10.27 -10.52
CA GLU A 295 6.51 10.31 -11.50
C GLU A 295 5.47 11.38 -11.12
N ARG A 296 5.09 11.45 -9.84
CA ARG A 296 4.15 12.47 -9.36
C ARG A 296 4.68 13.87 -9.36
N SER A 297 5.96 14.03 -9.03
CA SER A 297 6.61 15.34 -9.08
C SER A 297 6.56 15.89 -10.51
N PHE A 298 6.70 15.01 -11.50
CA PHE A 298 6.54 15.35 -12.91
C PHE A 298 5.07 15.65 -13.29
N GLU A 299 4.11 14.84 -12.83
CA GLU A 299 2.67 15.10 -13.06
C GLU A 299 2.21 16.44 -12.47
N ALA A 300 2.63 16.75 -11.22
CA ALA A 300 2.34 18.03 -10.58
C ALA A 300 2.96 19.20 -11.34
N HIS A 301 4.22 19.05 -11.77
CA HIS A 301 4.90 20.07 -12.56
C HIS A 301 4.19 20.36 -13.89
N GLN A 302 3.70 19.32 -14.58
CA GLN A 302 2.90 19.49 -15.81
C GLN A 302 1.59 20.25 -15.58
N LEU A 303 0.98 20.10 -14.42
CA LEU A 303 -0.27 20.79 -14.09
C LEU A 303 -0.02 22.28 -13.78
N GLU A 304 1.09 22.59 -13.11
CA GLU A 304 1.44 23.95 -12.68
C GLU A 304 2.12 24.77 -13.79
N SER A 305 3.02 24.14 -14.55
CA SER A 305 3.88 24.78 -15.53
C SER A 305 3.41 24.37 -16.91
N GLY A 306 2.56 25.18 -17.55
CA GLY A 306 2.17 25.00 -18.96
C GLY A 306 3.34 25.14 -19.97
N THR A 307 4.58 25.03 -19.51
CA THR A 307 5.84 25.16 -20.24
C THR A 307 6.40 23.78 -20.57
N SER A 308 6.98 23.62 -21.77
CA SER A 308 7.53 22.36 -22.26
C SER A 308 8.95 22.03 -21.73
N GLU A 309 9.57 22.92 -20.93
CA GLU A 309 10.95 22.72 -20.46
C GLU A 309 10.99 21.81 -19.23
N LEU A 310 11.75 20.72 -19.35
CA LEU A 310 11.83 19.70 -18.31
C LEU A 310 12.83 20.13 -17.22
N PRO A 311 12.44 20.17 -15.93
CA PRO A 311 13.36 20.55 -14.86
C PRO A 311 14.56 19.62 -14.77
N VAL A 312 15.77 20.21 -14.78
CA VAL A 312 17.05 19.48 -14.67
C VAL A 312 17.10 18.57 -13.44
N GLU A 313 16.47 19.00 -12.34
CA GLU A 313 16.39 18.20 -11.12
C GLU A 313 15.65 16.86 -11.30
N LEU A 314 14.56 16.84 -12.08
CA LEU A 314 13.79 15.62 -12.35
C LEU A 314 14.61 14.66 -13.23
N THR A 315 15.27 15.19 -14.26
CA THR A 315 16.17 14.41 -15.12
C THR A 315 17.34 13.80 -14.33
N ASN A 316 17.94 14.58 -13.42
CA ASN A 316 19.01 14.08 -12.54
C ASN A 316 18.52 12.98 -11.61
N LYS A 317 17.31 13.11 -11.03
CA LYS A 317 16.69 12.06 -10.21
C LYS A 317 16.42 10.78 -11.02
N GLN A 318 15.90 10.90 -12.24
CA GLN A 318 15.68 9.76 -13.13
C GLN A 318 16.99 9.03 -13.46
N ALA A 319 18.05 9.77 -13.78
CA ALA A 319 19.37 9.21 -14.06
C ALA A 319 19.95 8.49 -12.83
N ALA A 320 19.86 9.09 -11.64
CA ALA A 320 20.33 8.49 -10.40
C ALA A 320 19.57 7.18 -10.06
N LEU A 321 18.24 7.16 -10.24
CA LEU A 321 17.44 5.96 -10.06
C LEU A 321 17.78 4.87 -11.07
N SER A 322 18.02 5.23 -12.34
CA SER A 322 18.43 4.29 -13.39
C SER A 322 19.75 3.59 -13.05
N VAL A 323 20.73 4.35 -12.55
CA VAL A 323 22.03 3.80 -12.10
C VAL A 323 21.84 2.85 -10.94
N ARG A 324 21.08 3.26 -9.90
CA ARG A 324 20.83 2.42 -8.72
C ARG A 324 20.07 1.14 -9.06
N LEU A 325 19.07 1.21 -9.94
CA LEU A 325 18.34 0.04 -10.42
C LEU A 325 19.25 -0.92 -11.20
N SER A 326 20.18 -0.39 -12.01
CA SER A 326 21.16 -1.20 -12.74
C SER A 326 22.11 -1.92 -11.76
N SER A 327 22.61 -1.22 -10.75
CA SER A 327 23.41 -1.85 -9.69
C SER A 327 22.63 -2.90 -8.90
N TRP A 328 21.35 -2.65 -8.60
CA TRP A 328 20.47 -3.62 -7.97
C TRP A 328 20.36 -4.89 -8.82
N LYS A 329 20.18 -4.77 -10.14
CA LYS A 329 20.09 -5.92 -11.06
C LYS A 329 21.35 -6.78 -11.03
N THR A 330 22.52 -6.14 -11.07
CA THR A 330 23.81 -6.85 -11.00
C THR A 330 23.97 -7.58 -9.67
N ALA A 331 23.71 -6.90 -8.55
CA ALA A 331 23.80 -7.50 -7.22
C ALA A 331 22.81 -8.66 -7.03
N PHE A 332 21.59 -8.51 -7.55
CA PHE A 332 20.56 -9.55 -7.49
C PHE A 332 20.88 -10.74 -8.39
N GLY A 333 21.40 -10.51 -9.60
CA GLY A 333 21.87 -11.58 -10.50
C GLY A 333 22.96 -12.42 -9.85
N ASN A 334 23.91 -11.78 -9.16
CA ASN A 334 24.96 -12.48 -8.41
C ASN A 334 24.37 -13.34 -7.27
N LEU A 335 23.40 -12.82 -6.52
CA LEU A 335 22.72 -13.58 -5.47
C LEU A 335 21.98 -14.80 -6.05
N VAL A 336 21.25 -14.63 -7.15
CA VAL A 336 20.52 -15.72 -7.79
C VAL A 336 21.47 -16.82 -8.30
N ASN A 337 22.62 -16.44 -8.88
CA ASN A 337 23.66 -17.40 -9.27
C ASN A 337 24.19 -18.20 -8.08
N LEU A 338 24.44 -17.54 -6.94
CA LEU A 338 24.87 -18.22 -5.72
C LEU A 338 23.82 -19.20 -5.19
N LEU A 339 22.53 -18.84 -5.26
CA LEU A 339 21.44 -19.71 -4.82
C LEU A 339 21.28 -20.95 -5.72
N ARG A 340 21.45 -20.81 -7.04
CA ARG A 340 21.41 -21.95 -7.98
C ARG A 340 22.50 -22.97 -7.74
N ASN A 341 23.68 -22.52 -7.34
CA ASN A 341 24.81 -23.40 -7.06
C ASN A 341 24.61 -24.26 -5.79
N ARG A 342 23.50 -24.10 -5.04
CA ARG A 342 23.17 -24.90 -3.85
C ARG A 342 22.28 -26.13 -4.15
N ASP A 343 22.20 -26.55 -5.41
CA ASP A 343 21.49 -27.73 -5.96
C ASP A 343 19.96 -27.79 -5.78
N ILE A 344 19.34 -27.14 -4.78
CA ILE A 344 17.88 -27.12 -4.61
C ILE A 344 17.38 -25.72 -4.21
N ILE A 345 16.70 -25.04 -5.14
CA ILE A 345 15.91 -23.83 -4.86
C ILE A 345 14.51 -24.29 -4.44
N SER A 346 14.05 -23.86 -3.27
CA SER A 346 12.68 -24.15 -2.82
C SER A 346 11.63 -23.47 -3.73
N PRO A 347 10.40 -24.01 -3.86
CA PRO A 347 9.33 -23.34 -4.59
C PRO A 347 9.10 -21.90 -4.10
N GLN A 348 9.25 -21.67 -2.81
CA GLN A 348 9.18 -20.35 -2.18
C GLN A 348 10.27 -19.43 -2.76
N GLU A 349 11.55 -19.81 -2.62
CA GLU A 349 12.64 -18.99 -3.18
C GLU A 349 12.48 -18.73 -4.68
N MET A 350 11.96 -19.70 -5.44
CA MET A 350 11.64 -19.52 -6.86
C MET A 350 10.56 -18.46 -7.08
N SER A 351 9.47 -18.50 -6.30
CA SER A 351 8.40 -17.51 -6.30
C SER A 351 8.94 -16.11 -6.01
N MET A 352 9.75 -15.94 -4.96
CA MET A 352 10.35 -14.65 -4.62
C MET A 352 11.35 -14.16 -5.67
N ILE A 353 12.18 -15.05 -6.24
CA ILE A 353 13.10 -14.66 -7.31
C ILE A 353 12.35 -14.13 -8.52
N ALA A 354 11.30 -14.84 -8.94
CA ALA A 354 10.49 -14.43 -10.08
C ALA A 354 9.77 -13.09 -9.80
N LEU A 355 9.20 -12.95 -8.60
CA LEU A 355 8.55 -11.71 -8.17
C LEU A 355 9.51 -10.51 -8.21
N LEU A 356 10.74 -10.66 -7.71
CA LEU A 356 11.73 -9.58 -7.71
C LEU A 356 12.19 -9.22 -9.14
N PHE A 357 12.24 -10.19 -10.07
CA PHE A 357 12.47 -9.87 -11.49
C PHE A 357 11.28 -9.13 -12.12
N ALA A 358 10.04 -9.52 -11.81
CA ALA A 358 8.85 -8.80 -12.30
C ALA A 358 8.83 -7.35 -11.82
N HIS A 359 9.16 -7.11 -10.55
CA HIS A 359 9.28 -5.76 -9.99
C HIS A 359 10.44 -4.98 -10.61
N TYR A 360 11.58 -5.62 -10.86
CA TYR A 360 12.70 -4.99 -11.58
C TYR A 360 12.28 -4.52 -12.98
N ASP A 361 11.66 -5.39 -13.78
CA ASP A 361 11.23 -5.02 -15.12
C ASP A 361 10.16 -3.92 -15.08
N THR A 362 9.22 -4.00 -14.13
CA THR A 362 8.21 -2.95 -13.90
C THR A 362 8.86 -1.59 -13.60
N LEU A 363 9.83 -1.58 -12.69
CA LEU A 363 10.53 -0.38 -12.28
C LEU A 363 11.43 0.18 -13.39
N PHE A 364 12.07 -0.70 -14.17
CA PHE A 364 12.89 -0.31 -15.33
C PHE A 364 12.05 0.44 -16.37
N VAL A 365 10.87 -0.09 -16.70
CA VAL A 365 9.94 0.58 -17.62
C VAL A 365 9.43 1.88 -17.00
N THR A 366 9.02 1.86 -15.72
CA THR A 366 8.52 3.04 -15.01
C THR A 366 9.52 4.19 -15.04
N ILE A 367 10.77 3.94 -14.66
CA ILE A 367 11.83 4.97 -14.69
C ILE A 367 12.12 5.42 -16.13
N GLY A 368 12.07 4.52 -17.11
CA GLY A 368 12.29 4.85 -18.51
C GLY A 368 11.25 5.83 -19.08
N ILE A 369 10.00 5.76 -18.61
CA ILE A 369 8.88 6.55 -19.14
C ILE A 369 8.40 7.67 -18.21
N CYS A 370 8.85 7.75 -16.96
CA CYS A 370 8.25 8.62 -15.94
C CYS A 370 8.31 10.13 -16.24
N LEU A 371 9.20 10.57 -17.12
CA LEU A 371 9.34 11.97 -17.54
C LEU A 371 8.78 12.23 -18.94
N SER A 372 7.90 11.34 -19.44
CA SER A 372 7.25 11.50 -20.73
C SER A 372 5.73 11.47 -20.64
N THR A 373 5.10 12.21 -21.55
CA THR A 373 3.64 12.21 -21.76
C THR A 373 3.21 11.26 -22.88
N MET A 374 4.15 10.79 -23.69
CA MET A 374 3.87 9.89 -24.82
C MET A 374 3.77 8.45 -24.33
N GLN A 375 2.59 7.85 -24.51
CA GLN A 375 2.35 6.48 -24.10
C GLN A 375 2.97 5.47 -25.08
N SER A 376 3.22 5.87 -26.32
CA SER A 376 3.88 5.06 -27.36
C SER A 376 5.31 4.68 -27.03
N LEU A 377 5.98 5.40 -26.13
CA LEU A 377 7.31 5.04 -25.64
C LEU A 377 7.35 3.67 -24.98
N THR A 378 6.21 3.17 -24.48
CA THR A 378 6.12 1.83 -23.89
C THR A 378 6.41 0.72 -24.90
N ASP A 379 6.28 0.98 -26.20
CA ASP A 379 6.50 -0.02 -27.25
C ASP A 379 7.96 -0.51 -27.28
N SER A 380 8.90 0.39 -26.98
CA SER A 380 10.33 0.06 -26.84
C SER A 380 10.62 -0.93 -25.71
N TYR A 381 9.66 -1.14 -24.81
CA TYR A 381 9.76 -2.00 -23.64
C TYR A 381 8.89 -3.26 -23.75
N LEU A 382 8.40 -3.60 -24.95
CA LEU A 382 7.61 -4.81 -25.19
C LEU A 382 8.25 -6.09 -24.60
N PRO A 383 9.58 -6.32 -24.74
CA PRO A 383 10.22 -7.49 -24.12
C PRO A 383 10.16 -7.49 -22.59
N ASN A 384 10.22 -6.32 -21.95
CA ASN A 384 10.08 -6.20 -20.50
C ASN A 384 8.66 -6.57 -20.06
N PHE A 385 7.62 -6.11 -20.77
CA PHE A 385 6.24 -6.50 -20.44
C PHE A 385 6.00 -8.01 -20.58
N GLN A 386 6.59 -8.65 -21.59
CA GLN A 386 6.54 -10.11 -21.74
C GLN A 386 7.21 -10.81 -20.56
N ARG A 387 8.38 -10.34 -20.14
CA ARG A 387 9.06 -10.87 -18.95
C ARG A 387 8.25 -10.66 -17.67
N ILE A 388 7.61 -9.50 -17.49
CA ILE A 388 6.75 -9.25 -16.32
C ILE A 388 5.65 -10.31 -16.24
N VAL A 389 4.91 -10.54 -17.34
CA VAL A 389 3.83 -11.54 -17.39
C VAL A 389 4.38 -12.94 -17.08
N GLU A 390 5.51 -13.31 -17.68
CA GLU A 390 6.10 -14.63 -17.48
C GLU A 390 6.61 -14.85 -16.05
N GLN A 391 7.31 -13.88 -15.47
CA GLN A 391 7.78 -13.95 -14.09
C GLN A 391 6.61 -13.97 -13.09
N CYS A 392 5.54 -13.23 -13.36
CA CYS A 392 4.33 -13.27 -12.53
C CYS A 392 3.64 -14.64 -12.61
N ARG A 393 3.62 -15.28 -13.79
CA ARG A 393 3.10 -16.64 -13.96
C ARG A 393 3.89 -17.64 -13.11
N ILE A 394 5.23 -17.60 -13.20
CA ILE A 394 6.12 -18.45 -12.39
C ILE A 394 5.90 -18.21 -10.89
N ALA A 395 5.81 -16.96 -10.47
CA ALA A 395 5.59 -16.61 -9.06
C ALA A 395 4.26 -17.16 -8.53
N LEU A 396 3.17 -17.06 -9.31
CA LEU A 396 1.86 -17.60 -8.95
C LEU A 396 1.88 -19.13 -8.84
N GLU A 397 2.47 -19.81 -9.82
CA GLU A 397 2.57 -21.28 -9.81
C GLU A 397 3.37 -21.79 -8.60
N ALA A 398 4.48 -21.12 -8.28
CA ALA A 398 5.36 -21.52 -7.20
C ALA A 398 4.83 -21.17 -5.80
N SER A 399 3.91 -20.19 -5.69
CA SER A 399 3.26 -19.77 -4.44
C SER A 399 1.87 -20.39 -4.20
N ALA A 400 1.37 -21.21 -5.14
CA ALA A 400 0.09 -21.87 -5.01
C ALA A 400 0.03 -22.81 -3.79
N ARG A 401 -1.14 -22.87 -3.15
CA ARG A 401 -1.41 -23.81 -2.06
C ARG A 401 -1.47 -25.24 -2.61
N SER A 402 -1.49 -26.22 -1.70
CA SER A 402 -1.57 -27.64 -2.07
C SER A 402 -2.82 -28.01 -2.89
N ASP A 403 -3.87 -27.21 -2.81
CA ASP A 403 -5.11 -27.36 -3.60
C ASP A 403 -5.07 -26.58 -4.94
N GLY A 404 -3.95 -25.95 -5.27
CA GLY A 404 -3.76 -25.12 -6.46
C GLY A 404 -4.33 -23.70 -6.33
N SER A 405 -4.98 -23.35 -5.23
CA SER A 405 -5.53 -22.01 -5.02
C SER A 405 -4.45 -21.03 -4.53
N GLN A 406 -4.63 -19.75 -4.85
CA GLN A 406 -3.84 -18.69 -4.22
C GLN A 406 -4.38 -18.37 -2.82
N PRO A 407 -3.52 -17.91 -1.89
CA PRO A 407 -4.01 -17.42 -0.61
C PRO A 407 -4.97 -16.24 -0.82
N PRO A 408 -6.02 -16.10 0.01
CA PRO A 408 -6.99 -15.01 -0.12
C PRO A 408 -6.38 -13.63 0.13
N PHE A 409 -5.29 -13.56 0.89
CA PHE A 409 -4.64 -12.32 1.27
C PHE A 409 -3.13 -12.50 1.42
N THR A 410 -2.38 -11.50 0.98
CA THR A 410 -0.97 -11.30 1.32
C THR A 410 -0.73 -9.85 1.71
N PHE A 411 0.09 -9.64 2.73
CA PHE A 411 0.47 -8.34 3.28
C PHE A 411 1.88 -7.90 2.81
N ASP A 412 2.44 -8.60 1.83
CA ASP A 412 3.75 -8.35 1.24
C ASP A 412 3.62 -7.92 -0.23
N ILE A 413 4.74 -7.53 -0.85
CA ILE A 413 4.80 -7.33 -2.29
C ILE A 413 4.37 -8.62 -3.01
N SER A 414 3.65 -8.47 -4.11
CA SER A 414 3.15 -9.60 -4.89
C SER A 414 2.93 -9.19 -6.35
N VAL A 415 2.38 -10.09 -7.17
CA VAL A 415 2.28 -9.95 -8.63
C VAL A 415 1.26 -8.91 -9.07
N GLY A 416 0.39 -8.43 -8.16
CA GLY A 416 -0.73 -7.57 -8.49
C GLY A 416 -0.32 -6.26 -9.15
N LEU A 417 0.66 -5.55 -8.56
CA LEU A 417 1.13 -4.27 -9.11
C LEU A 417 1.81 -4.43 -10.49
N PRO A 418 2.79 -5.35 -10.69
CA PRO A 418 3.38 -5.60 -12.01
C PRO A 418 2.35 -5.95 -13.11
N LEU A 419 1.36 -6.79 -12.78
CA LEU A 419 0.32 -7.20 -13.73
C LEU A 419 -0.64 -6.05 -14.04
N TRP A 420 -1.06 -5.30 -13.02
CA TRP A 420 -1.88 -4.10 -13.19
C TRP A 420 -1.16 -3.05 -14.05
N PHE A 421 0.10 -2.74 -13.74
CA PHE A 421 0.95 -1.85 -14.51
C PHE A 421 1.02 -2.28 -15.98
N THR A 422 1.27 -3.57 -16.22
CA THR A 422 1.33 -4.14 -17.57
C THR A 422 0.00 -4.00 -18.30
N SER A 423 -1.13 -4.28 -17.63
CA SER A 423 -2.46 -4.20 -18.23
C SER A 423 -2.86 -2.78 -18.66
N LEU A 424 -2.30 -1.77 -18.00
CA LEU A 424 -2.60 -0.36 -18.27
C LEU A 424 -1.58 0.29 -19.18
N ARG A 425 -0.28 0.01 -19.05
CA ARG A 425 0.78 0.74 -19.79
C ARG A 425 1.10 0.10 -21.14
N CYS A 426 1.09 -1.23 -21.24
CA CYS A 426 1.41 -1.94 -22.48
C CYS A 426 0.35 -1.65 -23.57
N ARG A 427 0.78 -1.45 -24.82
CA ARG A 427 -0.11 -1.21 -25.99
C ARG A 427 -0.45 -2.48 -26.76
N GLU A 428 0.22 -3.59 -26.47
CA GLU A 428 0.02 -4.85 -27.20
C GLU A 428 -1.18 -5.62 -26.62
N PRO A 429 -2.23 -5.89 -27.41
CA PRO A 429 -3.50 -6.42 -26.91
C PRO A 429 -3.42 -7.80 -26.22
N ARG A 430 -2.51 -8.68 -26.63
CA ARG A 430 -2.41 -10.05 -26.10
C ARG A 430 -1.73 -10.06 -24.73
N ILE A 431 -0.65 -9.31 -24.56
CA ILE A 431 0.08 -9.15 -23.30
C ILE A 431 -0.84 -8.53 -22.25
N ARG A 432 -1.64 -7.52 -22.61
CA ARG A 432 -2.62 -6.92 -21.70
C ARG A 432 -3.64 -7.94 -21.20
N ARG A 433 -4.24 -8.73 -22.11
CA ARG A 433 -5.18 -9.80 -21.75
C ARG A 433 -4.54 -10.89 -20.89
N ALA A 434 -3.30 -11.26 -21.18
CA ALA A 434 -2.55 -12.22 -20.36
C ALA A 434 -2.32 -11.66 -18.95
N ALA A 435 -1.90 -10.40 -18.83
CA ALA A 435 -1.73 -9.73 -17.54
C ALA A 435 -3.04 -9.67 -16.73
N LEU A 436 -4.16 -9.30 -17.36
CA LEU A 436 -5.48 -9.30 -16.72
C LEU A 436 -5.93 -10.70 -16.29
N THR A 437 -5.60 -11.73 -17.08
CA THR A 437 -5.92 -13.13 -16.73
C THR A 437 -5.17 -13.57 -15.48
N LEU A 438 -3.86 -13.32 -15.42
CA LEU A 438 -3.05 -13.62 -14.23
C LEU A 438 -3.47 -12.77 -13.03
N LEU A 439 -3.85 -11.51 -13.24
CA LEU A 439 -4.27 -10.62 -12.16
C LEU A 439 -5.55 -11.14 -11.48
N ARG A 440 -6.46 -11.79 -12.22
CA ARG A 440 -7.64 -12.47 -11.65
C ARG A 440 -7.30 -13.74 -10.90
N GLN A 441 -6.17 -14.38 -11.21
CA GLN A 441 -5.70 -15.59 -10.53
C GLN A 441 -4.88 -15.28 -9.27
N ALA A 442 -4.37 -14.06 -9.16
CA ALA A 442 -3.55 -13.63 -8.04
C ALA A 442 -4.32 -13.64 -6.70
N PRO A 443 -3.62 -13.58 -5.55
CA PRO A 443 -4.27 -13.41 -4.25
C PRO A 443 -5.32 -12.31 -4.29
N HIS A 444 -6.53 -12.59 -3.79
CA HIS A 444 -7.68 -11.70 -3.92
C HIS A 444 -7.38 -10.29 -3.40
N VAL A 445 -6.63 -10.21 -2.31
CA VAL A 445 -6.20 -8.97 -1.67
C VAL A 445 -4.68 -8.97 -1.46
N GLN A 446 -4.01 -7.89 -1.87
CA GLN A 446 -2.57 -7.67 -1.74
C GLN A 446 -2.34 -6.32 -1.07
N GLY A 447 -2.00 -6.33 0.23
CA GLY A 447 -1.94 -5.14 1.05
C GLY A 447 -3.30 -4.44 1.13
N PHE A 448 -3.47 -3.30 0.45
CA PHE A 448 -4.74 -2.57 0.33
C PHE A 448 -5.46 -2.80 -1.01
N TYR A 449 -4.83 -3.52 -1.95
CA TYR A 449 -5.35 -3.67 -3.30
C TYR A 449 -6.16 -4.94 -3.48
N ARG A 450 -7.30 -4.84 -4.15
CA ARG A 450 -8.10 -5.99 -4.58
C ARG A 450 -7.78 -6.32 -6.03
N CYS A 451 -7.18 -7.47 -6.28
CA CYS A 451 -6.71 -7.84 -7.62
C CYS A 451 -7.84 -8.07 -8.62
N VAL A 452 -8.97 -8.62 -8.18
CA VAL A 452 -10.16 -8.81 -9.05
C VAL A 452 -10.73 -7.46 -9.49
N SER A 453 -10.87 -6.52 -8.56
CA SER A 453 -11.34 -5.16 -8.87
C SER A 453 -10.37 -4.44 -9.81
N GLY A 454 -9.05 -4.61 -9.59
CA GLY A 454 -8.03 -4.15 -10.52
C GLY A 454 -8.16 -4.79 -11.90
N ALA A 455 -8.33 -6.09 -12.02
CA ALA A 455 -8.50 -6.72 -13.33
C ALA A 455 -9.72 -6.18 -14.09
N ALA A 456 -10.85 -5.99 -13.40
CA ALA A 456 -12.06 -5.44 -14.00
C ALA A 456 -11.88 -3.97 -14.44
N PHE A 457 -11.22 -3.13 -13.64
CA PHE A 457 -10.90 -1.76 -14.05
C PHE A 457 -9.97 -1.74 -15.27
N GLY A 458 -8.88 -2.51 -15.23
CA GLY A 458 -7.90 -2.58 -16.33
C GLY A 458 -8.54 -3.08 -17.62
N GLU A 459 -9.46 -4.04 -17.52
CA GLU A 459 -10.27 -4.52 -18.64
C GLU A 459 -11.16 -3.41 -19.23
N LYS A 460 -11.86 -2.63 -18.40
CA LYS A 460 -12.68 -1.51 -18.89
C LYS A 460 -11.83 -0.46 -19.61
N VAL A 461 -10.68 -0.08 -19.06
CA VAL A 461 -9.74 0.83 -19.72
C VAL A 461 -9.31 0.27 -21.08
N MET A 462 -8.87 -1.00 -21.13
CA MET A 462 -8.45 -1.66 -22.36
C MET A 462 -9.57 -1.70 -23.42
N MET A 463 -10.79 -2.06 -23.03
CA MET A 463 -11.96 -2.10 -23.94
C MET A 463 -12.27 -0.73 -24.53
N VAL A 464 -12.16 0.34 -23.73
CA VAL A 464 -12.39 1.71 -24.20
C VAL A 464 -11.35 2.09 -25.24
N GLU A 465 -10.07 1.85 -24.97
CA GLU A 465 -8.97 2.16 -25.88
C GLU A 465 -9.07 1.37 -27.19
N GLU A 466 -9.37 0.07 -27.11
CA GLU A 466 -9.55 -0.80 -28.29
C GLU A 466 -10.75 -0.36 -29.14
N ARG A 467 -11.86 0.04 -28.51
CA ARG A 467 -13.03 0.56 -29.25
C ARG A 467 -12.70 1.83 -30.01
N TYR A 468 -11.90 2.73 -29.42
CA TYR A 468 -11.46 3.94 -30.12
C TYR A 468 -10.48 3.63 -31.25
N ALA A 469 -9.55 2.69 -31.03
CA ALA A 469 -8.65 2.22 -32.07
C ALA A 469 -9.42 1.71 -33.30
N MET A 470 -10.44 0.87 -33.09
CA MET A 470 -11.31 0.36 -34.17
C MET A 470 -12.03 1.47 -34.91
N ALA A 471 -12.59 2.44 -34.19
CA ALA A 471 -13.30 3.57 -34.80
C ALA A 471 -12.37 4.43 -35.66
N MET A 472 -11.12 4.63 -35.23
CA MET A 472 -10.09 5.33 -36.00
C MET A 472 -9.73 4.57 -37.28
N HIS A 473 -9.46 3.27 -37.19
CA HIS A 473 -9.13 2.45 -38.37
C HIS A 473 -10.27 2.36 -39.38
N ALA A 474 -11.52 2.27 -38.90
CA ALA A 474 -12.71 2.31 -39.76
C ALA A 474 -12.83 3.64 -40.50
N ALA A 475 -12.51 4.77 -39.84
CA ALA A 475 -12.51 6.09 -40.47
C ALA A 475 -11.37 6.27 -41.51
N GLU A 476 -10.26 5.54 -41.34
CA GLU A 476 -9.11 5.52 -42.27
C GLU A 476 -9.25 4.51 -43.42
N GLY A 477 -10.35 3.72 -43.47
CA GLY A 477 -10.53 2.67 -44.48
C GLY A 477 -9.61 1.45 -44.29
N ARG A 478 -9.00 1.28 -43.11
CA ARG A 478 -8.16 0.11 -42.77
C ARG A 478 -9.03 -1.00 -42.15
N SER A 479 -9.38 -2.03 -42.92
CA SER A 479 -10.29 -3.10 -42.48
C SER A 479 -9.65 -4.23 -41.65
N ASN A 480 -8.36 -4.17 -41.31
CA ASN A 480 -7.61 -5.35 -40.83
C ASN A 480 -7.38 -5.43 -39.31
N PHE A 481 -8.13 -4.70 -38.47
CA PHE A 481 -8.04 -4.86 -37.02
C PHE A 481 -8.92 -6.05 -36.56
N MET A 482 -8.34 -7.27 -36.51
CA MET A 482 -8.98 -8.39 -35.80
C MET A 482 -8.57 -8.36 -34.32
N ILE A 483 -9.57 -8.37 -33.43
CA ILE A 483 -9.36 -8.60 -31.99
C ILE A 483 -8.92 -10.06 -31.82
N PRO A 484 -7.71 -10.35 -31.29
CA PRO A 484 -7.33 -11.73 -31.00
C PRO A 484 -8.17 -12.26 -29.83
N GLU A 485 -9.00 -13.27 -30.09
CA GLU A 485 -10.03 -13.73 -29.16
C GLU A 485 -9.57 -14.75 -28.12
N SER A 486 -8.27 -15.03 -27.96
CA SER A 486 -7.84 -15.92 -26.86
C SER A 486 -6.45 -15.64 -26.31
N ALA A 487 -6.39 -15.44 -24.98
CA ALA A 487 -5.13 -15.43 -24.21
C ALA A 487 -4.53 -16.84 -24.07
N LYS A 488 -5.34 -17.90 -24.30
CA LYS A 488 -4.96 -19.29 -24.09
C LYS A 488 -3.81 -19.73 -25.02
N GLU A 489 -3.78 -19.29 -26.27
CA GLU A 489 -2.68 -19.65 -27.19
C GLU A 489 -1.32 -19.03 -26.80
N PHE A 490 -1.31 -17.84 -26.18
CA PHE A 490 -0.07 -17.21 -25.71
C PHE A 490 0.50 -17.96 -24.49
N ILE A 491 -0.37 -18.38 -23.57
CA ILE A 491 -0.02 -19.15 -22.38
C ILE A 491 0.47 -20.56 -22.77
N SER A 492 -0.18 -21.20 -23.75
CA SER A 492 0.22 -22.55 -24.20
C SER A 492 1.50 -22.57 -25.04
N ARG A 493 1.80 -21.52 -25.82
CA ARG A 493 3.04 -21.45 -26.62
C ARG A 493 4.31 -21.17 -25.80
N GLY A 494 4.18 -20.83 -24.52
CA GLY A 494 5.30 -20.81 -23.56
C GLY A 494 5.72 -22.20 -23.07
N ILE A 495 4.96 -23.25 -23.41
CA ILE A 495 5.25 -24.63 -23.07
C ILE A 495 5.81 -25.30 -24.32
N LEU A 496 7.13 -25.23 -24.53
CA LEU A 496 8.00 -26.22 -25.22
C LEU A 496 9.34 -25.56 -25.61
N SER A 497 10.21 -25.30 -24.63
CA SER A 497 11.65 -25.52 -24.77
C SER A 497 12.33 -25.42 -23.41
N ASN A 498 12.70 -26.59 -22.87
CA ASN A 498 13.67 -26.83 -21.79
C ASN A 498 13.52 -26.03 -20.49
N VAL A 499 12.95 -26.71 -19.50
CA VAL A 499 13.18 -26.48 -18.07
C VAL A 499 14.65 -26.77 -17.75
N SER A 500 15.53 -25.85 -18.12
CA SER A 500 16.93 -25.75 -17.67
C SER A 500 17.52 -24.44 -18.21
N GLY A 501 17.47 -23.37 -17.43
CA GLY A 501 18.13 -22.11 -17.79
C GLY A 501 17.22 -20.91 -17.60
N PHE A 502 17.23 -20.34 -16.40
CA PHE A 502 17.03 -18.90 -16.30
C PHE A 502 18.32 -18.25 -16.85
N ASP A 503 18.36 -17.93 -18.13
CA ASP A 503 19.49 -17.19 -18.69
C ASP A 503 19.59 -15.83 -17.99
N LEU A 504 20.72 -15.64 -17.31
CA LEU A 504 21.15 -14.36 -16.73
C LEU A 504 22.00 -13.55 -17.71
N ASP A 505 22.28 -14.10 -18.89
CA ASP A 505 22.93 -13.40 -19.98
C ASP A 505 21.89 -12.82 -20.93
N HIS A 506 22.14 -11.57 -21.34
CA HIS A 506 21.52 -10.98 -22.51
C HIS A 506 21.58 -12.00 -23.66
N PRO A 507 20.44 -12.43 -24.25
CA PRO A 507 20.52 -12.87 -25.62
C PRO A 507 20.79 -11.60 -26.42
N THR A 508 22.01 -11.48 -26.92
CA THR A 508 22.25 -10.77 -28.18
C THR A 508 21.31 -11.44 -29.16
N PHE A 509 20.14 -10.83 -29.40
CA PHE A 509 19.14 -11.37 -30.29
C PHE A 509 19.78 -11.48 -31.67
N THR A 510 20.10 -12.70 -32.09
CA THR A 510 20.05 -13.03 -33.50
C THR A 510 18.65 -12.67 -33.97
N GLU A 511 18.60 -11.81 -34.99
CA GLU A 511 17.37 -11.33 -35.63
C GLU A 511 16.41 -12.51 -35.85
N VAL A 512 15.42 -12.64 -34.96
CA VAL A 512 14.18 -13.29 -35.31
C VAL A 512 13.57 -12.34 -36.33
N LYS A 513 13.75 -12.68 -37.61
CA LYS A 513 13.18 -11.97 -38.75
C LYS A 513 11.74 -11.59 -38.41
N SER A 514 11.58 -10.29 -38.16
CA SER A 514 10.32 -9.59 -37.96
C SER A 514 9.49 -9.66 -39.24
N GLY A 515 8.87 -10.82 -39.47
CA GLY A 515 7.92 -11.07 -40.55
C GLY A 515 6.50 -11.30 -40.05
N MET A 516 6.20 -10.97 -38.79
CA MET A 516 4.83 -10.93 -38.28
C MET A 516 4.33 -9.48 -38.39
N PRO A 517 3.17 -9.21 -39.00
CA PRO A 517 2.63 -7.86 -39.03
C PRO A 517 2.49 -7.39 -37.58
N LEU A 518 2.84 -6.13 -37.29
CA LEU A 518 2.38 -5.44 -36.09
C LEU A 518 0.88 -5.66 -35.97
N SER A 519 0.45 -6.70 -35.25
CA SER A 519 -0.94 -6.88 -34.88
C SER A 519 -1.28 -5.63 -34.09
N VAL A 520 -2.10 -4.80 -34.72
CA VAL A 520 -2.08 -3.35 -34.62
C VAL A 520 -2.07 -2.90 -33.15
N LEU A 521 -0.95 -2.31 -32.73
CA LEU A 521 -0.84 -1.68 -31.42
C LEU A 521 -1.94 -0.63 -31.28
N ILE A 522 -2.52 -0.51 -30.09
CA ILE A 522 -3.54 0.51 -29.81
C ILE A 522 -2.95 1.89 -30.12
N PRO A 523 -3.47 2.68 -31.09
CA PRO A 523 -2.91 3.99 -31.46
C PRO A 523 -2.71 4.93 -30.27
N GLU A 524 -1.72 5.82 -30.34
CA GLU A 524 -1.42 6.79 -29.28
C GLU A 524 -2.65 7.63 -28.94
N GLU A 525 -3.42 7.99 -29.97
CA GLU A 525 -4.59 8.84 -29.85
C GLU A 525 -5.83 8.10 -29.34
N ALA A 526 -5.82 6.76 -29.42
CA ALA A 526 -6.83 5.90 -28.82
C ALA A 526 -6.59 5.64 -27.33
N ARG A 527 -5.38 5.94 -26.82
CA ARG A 527 -5.06 5.81 -25.40
C ARG A 527 -5.88 6.78 -24.57
N VAL A 528 -6.25 6.34 -23.36
CA VAL A 528 -7.01 7.16 -22.41
C VAL A 528 -6.18 7.43 -21.15
N GLY A 529 -6.31 8.61 -20.58
CA GLY A 529 -5.58 9.03 -19.38
C GLY A 529 -5.57 10.56 -19.19
N PRO A 530 -5.54 11.07 -17.95
CA PRO A 530 -5.65 10.34 -16.68
C PRO A 530 -7.03 9.69 -16.53
N VAL A 531 -7.10 8.62 -15.74
CA VAL A 531 -8.32 7.83 -15.50
C VAL A 531 -8.64 7.85 -14.01
N SER A 532 -9.90 8.09 -13.66
CA SER A 532 -10.39 8.09 -12.27
C SER A 532 -11.78 7.47 -12.18
N MET A 533 -12.23 7.16 -10.97
CA MET A 533 -13.58 6.66 -10.72
C MET A 533 -14.35 7.65 -9.85
N PHE A 534 -15.64 7.82 -10.11
CA PHE A 534 -16.52 8.67 -9.31
C PHE A 534 -17.96 8.12 -9.28
N ARG A 535 -18.77 8.61 -8.34
CA ARG A 535 -20.22 8.40 -8.27
C ARG A 535 -20.90 9.75 -8.16
N GLY A 536 -22.13 9.86 -8.65
CA GLY A 536 -22.86 11.14 -8.61
C GLY A 536 -23.02 11.70 -7.19
N ARG A 537 -23.21 10.83 -6.19
CA ARG A 537 -23.37 11.24 -4.79
C ARG A 537 -22.08 11.72 -4.10
N ASP A 538 -20.92 11.32 -4.60
CA ASP A 538 -19.61 11.65 -4.02
C ASP A 538 -19.02 12.94 -4.63
N GLY A 539 -19.78 13.57 -5.54
CA GLY A 539 -19.34 14.73 -6.30
C GLY A 539 -18.71 14.36 -7.65
N PHE A 540 -18.50 15.38 -8.48
CA PHE A 540 -18.05 15.22 -9.85
C PHE A 540 -16.60 15.71 -10.02
N PRO A 541 -15.74 14.96 -10.74
CA PRO A 541 -14.41 15.44 -11.08
C PRO A 541 -14.43 16.78 -11.83
N PRO A 542 -13.37 17.62 -11.70
CA PRO A 542 -13.25 18.85 -12.48
C PRO A 542 -13.31 18.57 -13.99
N GLY A 543 -14.14 19.32 -14.72
CA GLY A 543 -14.31 19.14 -16.16
C GLY A 543 -15.26 18.01 -16.59
N THR A 544 -16.03 17.44 -15.65
CA THR A 544 -17.10 16.49 -16.00
C THR A 544 -18.16 17.19 -16.86
N PRO A 545 -18.53 16.64 -18.03
CA PRO A 545 -19.57 17.22 -18.89
C PRO A 545 -20.93 17.30 -18.19
N ASP A 546 -21.72 18.34 -18.46
CA ASP A 546 -23.04 18.53 -17.86
C ASP A 546 -23.96 17.30 -18.05
N ASP A 547 -23.91 16.67 -19.23
CA ASP A 547 -24.68 15.44 -19.53
C ASP A 547 -24.31 14.28 -18.60
N ASP A 548 -23.05 14.18 -18.21
CA ASP A 548 -22.55 13.12 -17.33
C ASP A 548 -22.84 13.45 -15.86
N ILE A 549 -22.90 14.74 -15.50
CA ILE A 549 -23.42 15.21 -14.21
C ILE A 549 -24.89 14.82 -14.06
N VAL A 550 -25.70 15.03 -15.10
CA VAL A 550 -27.13 14.66 -15.11
C VAL A 550 -27.30 13.14 -14.94
N LYS A 551 -26.51 12.32 -15.65
CA LYS A 551 -26.55 10.85 -15.49
C LYS A 551 -26.14 10.41 -14.09
N GLY A 552 -25.09 11.01 -13.54
CA GLY A 552 -24.64 10.72 -12.17
C GLY A 552 -25.69 11.10 -11.11
N ASN A 553 -26.40 12.21 -11.32
CA ASN A 553 -27.49 12.63 -10.43
C ASN A 553 -28.73 11.71 -10.51
N GLN A 554 -28.99 11.11 -11.68
CA GLN A 554 -30.10 10.16 -11.87
C GLN A 554 -29.81 8.79 -11.22
N SER A 555 -28.54 8.39 -11.18
CA SER A 555 -28.09 7.14 -10.59
C SER A 555 -26.99 7.40 -9.58
N PRO A 556 -27.31 7.97 -8.40
CA PRO A 556 -26.31 8.43 -7.42
C PRO A 556 -25.36 7.33 -6.92
N ASP A 557 -25.81 6.07 -6.97
CA ASP A 557 -25.01 4.90 -6.58
C ASP A 557 -24.24 4.25 -7.73
N GLN A 558 -24.50 4.64 -8.98
CA GLN A 558 -23.79 4.13 -10.16
C GLN A 558 -22.35 4.64 -10.16
N THR A 559 -21.41 3.72 -10.35
CA THR A 559 -19.99 4.05 -10.49
C THR A 559 -19.66 4.36 -11.95
N PHE A 560 -18.91 5.43 -12.17
CA PHE A 560 -18.44 5.87 -13.47
C PHE A 560 -16.92 5.86 -13.54
N LEU A 561 -16.37 5.42 -14.67
CA LEU A 561 -14.99 5.64 -15.06
C LEU A 561 -14.90 6.98 -15.78
N SER A 562 -14.22 7.96 -15.21
CA SER A 562 -13.84 9.20 -15.88
C SER A 562 -12.49 9.04 -16.55
N PHE A 563 -12.34 9.56 -17.76
CA PHE A 563 -11.06 9.56 -18.47
C PHE A 563 -10.95 10.75 -19.41
N SER A 564 -9.72 11.11 -19.74
CA SER A 564 -9.43 12.03 -20.84
C SER A 564 -8.88 11.27 -22.05
N ARG A 565 -9.13 11.77 -23.26
CA ARG A 565 -8.61 11.19 -24.51
C ARG A 565 -8.37 12.26 -25.56
N ASN A 566 -7.57 11.93 -26.56
CA ASN A 566 -7.41 12.78 -27.73
C ASN A 566 -8.55 12.54 -28.73
N LYS A 567 -9.11 13.63 -29.28
CA LYS A 567 -10.12 13.60 -30.35
C LYS A 567 -9.67 14.53 -31.47
N PHE A 568 -9.63 14.00 -32.68
CA PHE A 568 -9.30 14.78 -33.86
C PHE A 568 -10.44 15.73 -34.20
N ASP A 569 -10.15 17.03 -34.26
CA ASP A 569 -11.05 18.06 -34.73
C ASP A 569 -10.80 18.32 -36.21
N LYS A 570 -11.74 17.87 -37.05
CA LYS A 570 -11.67 18.03 -38.51
C LYS A 570 -11.71 19.50 -38.94
N ALA A 571 -12.33 20.38 -38.16
CA ALA A 571 -12.45 21.79 -38.51
C ALA A 571 -11.13 22.54 -38.31
N SER A 572 -10.39 22.21 -37.24
CA SER A 572 -9.10 22.83 -36.93
C SER A 572 -7.88 22.01 -37.37
N ASN A 573 -8.09 20.83 -37.97
CA ASN A 573 -7.05 19.88 -38.34
C ASN A 573 -6.06 19.59 -37.19
N SER A 574 -6.58 19.50 -35.97
CA SER A 574 -5.77 19.36 -34.75
C SER A 574 -6.39 18.40 -33.75
N TRP A 575 -5.57 17.80 -32.90
CA TRP A 575 -6.02 16.95 -31.80
C TRP A 575 -6.36 17.80 -30.59
N LYS A 576 -7.56 17.59 -30.04
CA LYS A 576 -8.02 18.23 -28.80
C LYS A 576 -8.26 17.18 -27.74
N ARG A 577 -7.87 17.48 -26.51
CA ARG A 577 -8.18 16.63 -25.36
C ARG A 577 -9.65 16.81 -24.99
N VAL A 578 -10.37 15.69 -24.87
CA VAL A 578 -11.77 15.65 -24.46
C VAL A 578 -11.95 14.75 -23.25
N HIS A 579 -12.90 15.08 -22.40
CA HIS A 579 -13.27 14.27 -21.25
C HIS A 579 -14.46 13.38 -21.61
N GLY A 580 -14.48 12.18 -21.04
CA GLY A 580 -15.62 11.27 -21.15
C GLY A 580 -15.79 10.45 -19.89
N SER A 581 -17.01 9.97 -19.68
CA SER A 581 -17.30 9.00 -18.63
C SER A 581 -18.07 7.80 -19.16
N ILE A 582 -17.83 6.63 -18.57
CA ILE A 582 -18.63 5.42 -18.85
C ILE A 582 -19.08 4.76 -17.54
N PRO A 583 -20.30 4.21 -17.48
CA PRO A 583 -20.73 3.45 -16.32
C PRO A 583 -19.90 2.16 -16.21
N ILE A 584 -19.53 1.82 -14.98
CA ILE A 584 -18.93 0.53 -14.64
C ILE A 584 -20.01 -0.32 -13.97
N GLU A 585 -20.39 -1.41 -14.62
CA GLU A 585 -21.23 -2.44 -14.00
C GLU A 585 -20.40 -3.17 -12.94
N VAL A 586 -20.87 -3.10 -11.69
CA VAL A 586 -20.33 -3.89 -10.58
C VAL A 586 -20.78 -5.33 -10.80
N ILE A 587 -19.82 -6.23 -11.07
CA ILE A 587 -20.11 -7.65 -11.33
C ILE A 587 -20.64 -8.27 -10.03
N THR A 588 -21.95 -8.25 -9.84
CA THR A 588 -22.65 -8.96 -8.77
C THR A 588 -22.72 -10.45 -9.15
N THR A 589 -21.66 -11.20 -8.86
CA THR A 589 -21.68 -12.67 -8.86
C THR A 589 -21.97 -13.19 -7.48
#